data_AF-Q96WZ7-F1
#
_entry.id   AF-Q96WZ7-F1
#
_cell.length_a   1.000
_cell.length_b   1.000
_cell.length_c   1.000
_cell.angle_alpha   90.00
_cell.angle_beta   90.00
_cell.angle_gamma   90.00
#
_symmetry.space_group_name_H-M   'P 1'
#
loop_
_entity.id
_entity.type
_entity.pdbx_description
1 polymer ?
#
loop_
_entity_poly.entity_id
_entity_poly.type
_entity_poly.pdbx_seq_one_letter_code
_entity_poly.pdbx_strand_id
1 'polypeptide(L)'
;ERFRQHFALPESEKLVATYFGHMIRVLPLYGKIYISDRSFCFRSLLPGTRTKLILPLKDIENGHKEKGFRFGYSGLVVVIKGHEELFFEFGQAEVRDDCAITLLQQLESSRYLQESGMLGQDEKEDAENAVAERDALQSARQEERPTHEIPLPKQTSVVSDAPTILFDDPKASFLNFKPPNPLRITCLTIGSRGDVQPYIALAKGLLREGHEVRIATHAEFEPWIRSHGIDFRKVEGDPGELMQLCIENGTFTWQFLKVAASKFRGWLDELLSSCWQACQGSDLLIESPSAMAGIHIAEALQIPYFRAFTMPWTRTRAYPHAFVMPEHKMGGAYNYVTYVMFDNMFWKMTAQQINRWRNVELGIPNTSLEKMQPNKVPFLYNFSPYVVPPPLDYSDWIRVTGYWFLDEGTPRKAAAEIEDGDGSEEKSTDQQGEGKNAASGSNWTPPPELADFIEQARADKKKLVYVGFGSIIVNDPVKLTQEVIDAVIKSDVRCILSKGWSDRMSTGSNATDPKPAEDGEKVETDQQPVEKKEEPKLPPEILQIKSAPHDWLFAQVDAVAHHGGSGTTGASLRAGVPTII
;
A
#
# COMPACT_ATOMS: atom_id res chain seq x y z
N GLU A 1 -35.83 14.54 11.66
CA GLU A 1 -36.03 13.16 11.17
C GLU A 1 -35.15 12.77 9.98
N ARG A 2 -35.30 13.37 8.78
CA ARG A 2 -34.48 13.04 7.60
C ARG A 2 -32.96 13.14 7.81
N PHE A 3 -32.49 14.13 8.58
CA PHE A 3 -31.07 14.25 8.96
C PHE A 3 -30.57 13.00 9.70
N ARG A 4 -31.27 12.59 10.77
CA ARG A 4 -30.93 11.40 11.56
C ARG A 4 -30.94 10.14 10.68
N GLN A 5 -31.94 9.99 9.82
CA GLN A 5 -32.01 8.86 8.87
C GLN A 5 -30.85 8.86 7.86
N HIS A 6 -30.40 10.03 7.38
CA HIS A 6 -29.29 10.09 6.41
C HIS A 6 -27.96 9.59 6.99
N PHE A 7 -27.75 9.76 8.29
CA PHE A 7 -26.49 9.49 8.97
C PHE A 7 -26.58 8.41 10.05
N ALA A 8 -27.74 7.73 10.16
CA ALA A 8 -28.03 6.73 11.20
C ALA A 8 -27.74 7.23 12.63
N LEU A 9 -28.14 8.48 12.92
CA LEU A 9 -27.88 9.14 14.21
C LEU A 9 -28.99 8.87 15.24
N PRO A 10 -28.66 8.84 16.55
CA PRO A 10 -29.63 8.55 17.60
C PRO A 10 -30.75 9.59 17.68
N GLU A 11 -31.88 9.22 18.28
CA GLU A 11 -33.02 10.12 18.41
C GLU A 11 -32.73 11.36 19.27
N SER A 12 -31.78 11.25 20.19
CA SER A 12 -31.32 12.34 21.04
C SER A 12 -30.61 13.45 20.26
N GLU A 13 -30.04 13.16 19.09
CA GLU A 13 -29.24 14.12 18.32
C GLU A 13 -30.13 15.10 17.55
N LYS A 14 -29.91 16.40 17.80
CA LYS A 14 -30.74 17.49 17.29
C LYS A 14 -29.99 18.30 16.24
N LEU A 15 -30.58 18.39 15.06
CA LEU A 15 -30.07 19.24 13.99
C LEU A 15 -30.21 20.72 14.37
N VAL A 16 -29.11 21.47 14.30
CA VAL A 16 -29.05 22.91 14.57
C VAL A 16 -29.18 23.69 13.26
N ALA A 17 -28.36 23.38 12.26
CA ALA A 17 -28.31 24.13 11.01
C ALA A 17 -27.91 23.27 9.80
N THR A 18 -28.21 23.77 8.59
CA THR A 18 -27.74 23.13 7.35
C THR A 18 -27.31 24.14 6.31
N TYR A 19 -26.28 23.79 5.55
CA TYR A 19 -25.68 24.65 4.53
C TYR A 19 -25.41 23.88 3.24
N PHE A 20 -25.52 24.54 2.10
CA PHE A 20 -25.01 23.99 0.84
C PHE A 20 -23.58 24.46 0.63
N GLY A 21 -22.72 23.53 0.22
CA GLY A 21 -21.31 23.81 0.02
C GLY A 21 -20.62 22.71 -0.75
N HIS A 22 -19.32 22.87 -0.96
CA HIS A 22 -18.49 21.86 -1.59
C HIS A 22 -17.44 21.40 -0.59
N MET A 23 -17.34 20.10 -0.37
CA MET A 23 -16.21 19.53 0.35
C MET A 23 -15.04 19.38 -0.63
N ILE A 24 -13.89 19.95 -0.28
CA ILE A 24 -12.71 19.92 -1.14
C ILE A 24 -11.88 18.68 -0.82
N ARG A 25 -11.99 17.69 -1.71
CA ARG A 25 -11.08 16.54 -1.80
C ARG A 25 -10.09 16.77 -2.96
N VAL A 26 -9.86 15.75 -3.79
CA VAL A 26 -9.20 15.88 -5.11
C VAL A 26 -10.00 16.78 -6.06
N LEU A 27 -11.33 16.69 -6.03
CA LEU A 27 -12.26 17.56 -6.76
C LEU A 27 -13.30 18.14 -5.80
N PRO A 28 -13.83 19.35 -6.06
CA PRO A 28 -14.91 19.92 -5.26
C PRO A 28 -16.16 19.05 -5.33
N LEU A 29 -16.54 18.46 -4.20
CA LEU A 29 -17.70 17.60 -4.10
C LEU A 29 -18.88 18.40 -3.57
N TYR A 30 -19.83 18.73 -4.45
CA TYR A 30 -21.04 19.46 -4.06
C TYR A 30 -21.92 18.61 -3.13
N GLY A 31 -22.43 19.23 -2.08
CA GLY A 31 -23.29 18.56 -1.12
C GLY A 31 -23.90 19.49 -0.08
N LYS A 32 -24.40 18.87 0.98
CA LYS A 32 -25.06 19.55 2.10
C LYS A 32 -24.33 19.25 3.40
N ILE A 33 -24.00 20.30 4.13
CA ILE A 33 -23.42 20.31 5.47
C ILE A 33 -24.57 20.37 6.47
N TYR A 34 -24.43 19.64 7.57
CA TYR A 34 -25.37 19.58 8.68
C TYR A 34 -24.58 19.79 9.96
N ILE A 35 -25.03 20.68 10.83
CA ILE A 35 -24.45 20.88 12.16
C ILE A 35 -25.54 20.50 13.16
N SER A 36 -25.27 19.52 14.01
CA SER A 36 -26.11 19.15 15.15
C SER A 36 -25.50 19.66 16.46
N ASP A 37 -26.15 19.35 17.57
CA ASP A 37 -25.65 19.56 18.93
C ASP A 37 -24.47 18.62 19.30
N ARG A 38 -24.21 17.57 18.50
CA ARG A 38 -23.14 16.58 18.76
C ARG A 38 -22.15 16.37 17.61
N SER A 39 -22.53 16.68 16.37
CA SER A 39 -21.77 16.32 15.17
C SER A 39 -21.79 17.40 14.10
N PHE A 40 -20.71 17.46 13.33
CA PHE A 40 -20.63 18.13 12.04
C PHE A 40 -20.67 17.07 10.93
N CYS A 41 -21.66 17.11 10.06
CA CYS A 41 -21.84 16.11 9.00
C CYS A 41 -21.85 16.73 7.60
N PHE A 42 -21.42 15.96 6.60
CA PHE A 42 -21.55 16.34 5.19
C PHE A 42 -22.10 15.17 4.39
N ARG A 43 -22.97 15.45 3.42
CA ARG A 43 -23.48 14.47 2.46
C ARG A 43 -23.38 15.02 1.04
N SER A 44 -22.74 14.27 0.14
CA SER A 44 -22.70 14.62 -1.27
C SER A 44 -24.09 14.51 -1.94
N LEU A 45 -24.34 15.41 -2.89
CA LEU A 45 -25.53 15.43 -3.73
C LEU A 45 -25.21 15.18 -5.21
N LEU A 46 -23.96 14.87 -5.55
CA LEU A 46 -23.54 14.60 -6.92
C LEU A 46 -23.95 13.17 -7.34
N PRO A 47 -24.62 13.00 -8.50
CA PRO A 47 -24.98 11.68 -9.03
C PRO A 47 -23.73 10.78 -9.17
N GLY A 48 -23.84 9.53 -8.70
CA GLY A 48 -22.74 8.55 -8.73
C GLY A 48 -21.75 8.65 -7.57
N THR A 49 -21.85 9.68 -6.72
CA THR A 49 -21.04 9.80 -5.49
C THR A 49 -21.91 9.58 -4.26
N ARG A 50 -21.38 8.92 -3.23
CA ARG A 50 -22.14 8.57 -2.02
C ARG A 50 -21.47 9.01 -0.72
N THR A 51 -20.48 9.88 -0.84
CA THR A 51 -19.68 10.36 0.28
C THR A 51 -20.56 10.98 1.37
N LYS A 52 -20.48 10.39 2.56
CA LYS A 52 -20.98 10.93 3.82
C LYS A 52 -19.80 11.13 4.76
N LEU A 53 -19.89 12.16 5.58
CA LEU A 53 -18.95 12.45 6.66
C LEU A 53 -19.77 12.69 7.91
N ILE A 54 -19.37 12.07 9.02
CA ILE A 54 -19.89 12.34 10.35
C ILE A 54 -18.66 12.61 11.21
N LEU A 55 -18.57 13.81 11.75
CA LEU A 55 -17.45 14.26 12.57
C LEU A 55 -17.96 14.71 13.93
N PRO A 56 -17.72 13.96 15.01
CA PRO A 56 -18.13 14.37 16.35
C PRO A 56 -17.52 15.72 16.72
N LEU A 57 -18.31 16.62 17.31
CA LEU A 57 -17.84 17.95 17.71
C LEU A 57 -16.68 17.89 18.71
N LYS A 58 -16.62 16.84 19.54
CA LYS A 58 -15.51 16.58 20.47
C LYS A 58 -14.16 16.37 19.79
N ASP A 59 -14.16 15.96 18.53
CA ASP A 59 -12.95 15.70 17.74
C ASP A 59 -12.53 16.93 16.91
N ILE A 60 -13.34 18.00 16.90
CA ILE A 60 -13.04 19.24 16.19
C ILE A 60 -12.36 20.23 17.13
N GLU A 61 -11.16 20.66 16.77
CA GLU A 61 -10.40 21.65 17.55
C GLU A 61 -10.85 23.07 17.26
N ASN A 62 -11.09 23.39 16.00
CA ASN A 62 -11.45 24.74 15.57
C ASN A 62 -12.08 24.78 14.18
N GLY A 63 -12.71 25.90 13.83
CA GLY A 63 -13.15 26.24 12.47
C GLY A 63 -12.73 27.66 12.12
N HIS A 64 -12.06 27.87 10.98
CA HIS A 64 -11.63 29.21 10.58
C HIS A 64 -11.88 29.51 9.10
N LYS A 65 -11.98 30.81 8.82
CA LYS A 65 -12.29 31.36 7.50
C LYS A 65 -11.03 31.32 6.62
N GLU A 66 -11.17 30.86 5.39
CA GLU A 66 -10.11 30.89 4.38
C GLU A 66 -10.60 31.42 3.03
N LYS A 67 -9.66 31.69 2.12
CA LYS A 67 -9.99 31.99 0.74
C LYS A 67 -10.37 30.71 0.00
N GLY A 68 -11.42 30.74 -0.81
CA GLY A 68 -11.74 29.61 -1.69
C GLY A 68 -10.65 29.37 -2.73
N PHE A 69 -10.41 28.11 -3.07
CA PHE A 69 -9.56 27.67 -4.16
C PHE A 69 -10.15 28.02 -5.53
N ARG A 70 -11.48 27.96 -5.67
CA ARG A 70 -12.18 28.40 -6.88
C ARG A 70 -12.44 29.90 -6.86
N PHE A 71 -12.28 30.54 -8.01
CA PHE A 71 -12.53 31.96 -8.17
C PHE A 71 -13.96 32.32 -7.76
N GLY A 72 -14.10 33.30 -6.85
CA GLY A 72 -15.39 33.74 -6.32
C GLY A 72 -15.96 32.92 -5.16
N TYR A 73 -15.28 31.86 -4.72
CA TYR A 73 -15.72 31.04 -3.58
C TYR A 73 -15.07 31.48 -2.26
N SER A 74 -15.79 31.25 -1.16
CA SER A 74 -15.32 31.51 0.21
C SER A 74 -15.06 30.19 0.93
N GLY A 75 -13.90 30.06 1.59
CA GLY A 75 -13.46 28.84 2.24
C GLY A 75 -13.78 28.79 3.74
N LEU A 76 -14.06 27.60 4.26
CA LEU A 76 -14.10 27.24 5.68
C LEU A 76 -13.17 26.05 5.90
N VAL A 77 -12.28 26.17 6.87
CA VAL A 77 -11.38 25.12 7.30
C VAL A 77 -11.85 24.58 8.64
N VAL A 78 -12.04 23.27 8.75
CA VAL A 78 -12.39 22.57 9.98
C VAL A 78 -11.17 21.78 10.44
N VAL A 79 -10.62 22.15 11.59
CA VAL A 79 -9.41 21.56 12.18
C VAL A 79 -9.82 20.41 13.09
N ILE A 80 -9.22 19.24 12.91
CA ILE A 80 -9.61 18.00 13.58
C ILE A 80 -8.43 17.50 14.42
N LYS A 81 -8.71 17.09 15.66
CA LYS A 81 -7.70 16.62 16.61
C LYS A 81 -6.97 15.40 16.06
N GLY A 82 -5.66 15.53 15.86
CA GLY A 82 -4.81 14.43 15.36
C GLY A 82 -5.04 14.05 13.89
N HIS A 83 -5.82 14.83 13.14
CA HIS A 83 -6.14 14.59 11.73
C HIS A 83 -5.91 15.86 10.89
N GLU A 84 -5.97 15.71 9.56
CA GLU A 84 -5.86 16.85 8.66
C GLU A 84 -7.10 17.74 8.66
N GLU A 85 -6.89 19.01 8.32
CA GLU A 85 -7.95 19.98 8.17
C GLU A 85 -8.86 19.65 6.97
N LEU A 86 -10.17 19.73 7.19
CA LEU A 86 -11.16 19.62 6.11
C LEU A 86 -11.48 21.00 5.55
N PHE A 87 -11.57 21.07 4.22
CA PHE A 87 -11.83 22.31 3.50
C PHE A 87 -13.21 22.27 2.86
N PHE A 88 -14.00 23.31 3.11
CA PHE A 88 -15.32 23.51 2.52
C PHE A 88 -15.36 24.84 1.78
N GLU A 89 -16.04 24.87 0.63
CA GLU A 89 -16.25 26.07 -0.16
C GLU A 89 -17.73 26.41 -0.34
N PHE A 90 -18.01 27.70 -0.26
CA PHE A 90 -19.35 28.26 -0.40
C PHE A 90 -19.36 29.30 -1.51
N GLY A 91 -20.46 29.36 -2.26
CA GLY A 91 -20.63 30.35 -3.33
C GLY A 91 -20.87 31.78 -2.83
N GLN A 92 -21.17 31.94 -1.54
CA GLN A 92 -21.44 33.23 -0.89
C GLN A 92 -20.68 33.30 0.45
N ALA A 93 -20.05 34.44 0.72
CA ALA A 93 -19.27 34.64 1.93
C ALA A 93 -20.15 34.64 3.19
N GLU A 94 -21.37 35.16 3.07
CA GLU A 94 -22.35 35.27 4.15
C GLU A 94 -22.77 33.87 4.64
N VAL A 95 -22.98 32.92 3.72
CA VAL A 95 -23.34 31.53 4.04
C VAL A 95 -22.17 30.81 4.73
N ARG A 96 -20.93 31.04 4.25
CA ARG A 96 -19.73 30.51 4.89
C ARG A 96 -19.59 31.06 6.31
N ASP A 97 -19.79 32.36 6.48
CA ASP A 97 -19.67 33.06 7.75
C ASP A 97 -20.68 32.55 8.77
N ASP A 98 -21.94 32.38 8.38
CA ASP A 98 -22.99 31.82 9.24
C ASP A 98 -22.69 30.36 9.63
N CYS A 99 -22.21 29.55 8.67
CA CYS A 99 -21.78 28.18 8.94
C CYS A 99 -20.60 28.12 9.93
N ALA A 100 -19.63 29.02 9.79
CA ALA A 100 -18.45 29.09 10.66
C ALA A 100 -18.85 29.51 12.09
N ILE A 101 -19.71 30.53 12.22
CA ILE A 101 -20.21 31.01 13.51
C ILE A 101 -21.00 29.90 14.21
N THR A 102 -21.90 29.24 13.49
CA THR A 102 -22.72 28.14 14.05
C THR A 102 -21.84 26.97 14.50
N LEU A 103 -20.83 26.58 13.72
CA LEU A 103 -19.86 25.56 14.13
C LEU A 103 -19.17 25.97 15.44
N LEU A 104 -18.60 27.18 15.50
CA LEU A 104 -17.87 27.65 16.68
C LEU A 104 -18.75 27.70 17.94
N GLN A 105 -20.01 28.14 17.82
CA GLN A 105 -20.97 28.15 18.94
C GLN A 105 -21.27 26.73 19.45
N GLN A 106 -21.38 25.75 18.55
CA GLN A 106 -21.61 24.36 18.95
C GLN A 106 -20.35 23.72 19.58
N LEU A 107 -19.15 24.08 19.11
CA LEU A 107 -17.91 23.63 19.75
C LEU A 107 -17.78 24.17 21.18
N GLU A 108 -18.11 25.45 21.41
CA GLU A 108 -18.09 26.05 22.74
C GLU A 108 -19.14 25.40 23.66
N SER A 109 -20.36 25.20 23.15
CA SER A 109 -21.44 24.51 23.89
C SER A 109 -21.04 23.07 24.25
N SER A 110 -20.43 22.34 23.31
CA SER A 110 -19.96 20.97 23.52
C SER A 110 -18.83 20.89 24.56
N ARG A 111 -17.89 21.86 24.57
CA ARG A 111 -16.82 21.92 25.58
C ARG A 111 -17.35 22.20 26.97
N TYR A 112 -18.31 23.13 27.10
CA TYR A 112 -18.96 23.41 28.38
C TYR A 112 -19.68 22.17 28.94
N LEU A 113 -20.37 21.42 28.08
CA LEU A 113 -21.02 20.16 28.44
C LEU A 113 -19.99 19.11 28.92
N GLN A 114 -18.83 19.02 28.27
CA GLN A 114 -17.72 18.14 28.70
C GLN A 114 -17.13 18.53 30.05
N GLU A 115 -16.84 19.82 30.25
CA GLU A 115 -16.26 20.32 31.51
C GLU A 115 -17.24 20.22 32.69
N SER A 116 -18.55 20.26 32.43
CA SER A 116 -19.60 20.10 33.46
C SER A 116 -19.79 18.66 33.96
N GLY A 117 -19.11 17.66 33.37
CA GLY A 117 -19.22 16.25 33.78
C GLY A 117 -20.55 15.57 33.46
N MET A 118 -21.47 16.24 32.76
CA MET A 118 -22.79 15.69 32.41
C MET A 118 -22.74 14.63 31.29
N LEU A 119 -21.61 14.46 30.60
CA LEU A 119 -21.41 13.46 29.53
C LEU A 119 -21.07 12.04 30.01
N GLY A 120 -20.88 11.82 31.32
CA GLY A 120 -20.58 10.47 31.85
C GLY A 120 -21.76 9.49 31.77
N GLN A 121 -22.99 10.00 31.59
CA GLN A 121 -24.19 9.19 31.38
C GLN A 121 -24.39 8.88 29.89
N ASP A 122 -24.05 9.83 29.02
CA ASP A 122 -24.09 9.71 27.56
C ASP A 122 -23.01 8.74 27.03
N GLU A 123 -21.79 8.70 27.59
CA GLU A 123 -20.77 7.71 27.19
C GLU A 123 -21.20 6.27 27.52
N LYS A 124 -22.00 6.12 28.57
CA LYS A 124 -22.57 4.84 29.00
C LYS A 124 -23.72 4.44 28.07
N GLU A 125 -24.56 5.39 27.69
CA GLU A 125 -25.67 5.19 26.75
C GLU A 125 -25.15 4.93 25.33
N ASP A 126 -24.11 5.63 24.86
CA ASP A 126 -23.45 5.38 23.57
C ASP A 126 -22.76 4.01 23.53
N ALA A 127 -22.13 3.58 24.63
CA ALA A 127 -21.55 2.24 24.75
C ALA A 127 -22.63 1.14 24.81
N GLU A 128 -23.72 1.37 25.54
CA GLU A 128 -24.86 0.45 25.63
C GLU A 128 -25.61 0.36 24.28
N ASN A 129 -25.76 1.47 23.56
CA ASN A 129 -26.35 1.51 22.23
C ASN A 129 -25.46 0.81 21.19
N ALA A 130 -24.15 0.99 21.23
CA ALA A 130 -23.21 0.27 20.36
C ALA A 130 -23.22 -1.24 20.63
N VAL A 131 -23.41 -1.66 21.88
CA VAL A 131 -23.57 -3.07 22.27
C VAL A 131 -24.93 -3.61 21.82
N ALA A 132 -26.02 -2.85 22.01
CA ALA A 132 -27.36 -3.24 21.57
C ALA A 132 -27.47 -3.34 20.04
N GLU A 133 -26.82 -2.44 19.30
CA GLU A 133 -26.74 -2.49 17.83
C GLU A 133 -25.93 -3.72 17.37
N ARG A 134 -24.78 -3.99 17.99
CA ARG A 134 -23.99 -5.21 17.73
C ARG A 134 -24.83 -6.48 17.97
N ASP A 135 -25.55 -6.54 19.07
CA ASP A 135 -26.31 -7.71 19.49
C ASP A 135 -27.57 -7.89 18.62
N ALA A 136 -28.26 -6.80 18.23
CA ALA A 136 -29.36 -6.84 17.27
C ALA A 136 -28.90 -7.30 15.87
N LEU A 137 -27.71 -6.85 15.42
CA LEU A 137 -27.10 -7.28 14.16
C LEU A 137 -26.64 -8.75 14.20
N GLN A 138 -26.22 -9.28 15.36
CA GLN A 138 -25.94 -10.70 15.53
C GLN A 138 -27.21 -11.55 15.54
N SER A 139 -28.28 -11.05 16.16
CA SER A 139 -29.59 -11.72 16.23
C SER A 139 -30.22 -11.83 14.84
N ALA A 140 -30.20 -10.74 14.07
CA ALA A 140 -30.68 -10.72 12.68
C ALA A 140 -29.88 -11.63 11.74
N ARG A 141 -28.61 -11.91 12.05
CA ARG A 141 -27.78 -12.87 11.30
C ARG A 141 -28.09 -14.34 11.62
N GLN A 142 -28.68 -14.62 12.77
CA GLN A 142 -29.05 -15.99 13.17
C GLN A 142 -30.46 -16.37 12.69
N GLU A 143 -31.37 -15.41 12.49
CA GLU A 143 -32.75 -15.69 12.08
C GLU A 143 -32.97 -15.86 10.57
N GLU A 144 -31.99 -15.56 9.71
CA GLU A 144 -32.10 -15.80 8.25
C GLU A 144 -31.17 -16.91 7.75
N ARG A 145 -31.50 -18.16 8.13
CA ARG A 145 -31.23 -19.34 7.28
C ARG A 145 -32.55 -19.97 6.83
N PRO A 146 -33.27 -19.41 5.85
CA PRO A 146 -34.12 -20.24 5.01
C PRO A 146 -33.25 -20.80 3.88
N THR A 147 -33.06 -22.12 3.92
CA THR A 147 -32.65 -22.93 2.77
C THR A 147 -33.68 -22.75 1.65
N HIS A 148 -33.41 -21.88 0.69
CA HIS A 148 -34.07 -21.94 -0.61
C HIS A 148 -33.13 -21.43 -1.69
N GLU A 149 -32.66 -22.35 -2.53
CA GLU A 149 -32.05 -22.02 -3.81
C GLU A 149 -33.05 -21.21 -4.63
N ILE A 150 -32.71 -19.96 -4.92
CA ILE A 150 -33.44 -19.12 -5.88
C ILE A 150 -32.81 -19.41 -7.26
N PRO A 151 -33.56 -19.95 -8.24
CA PRO A 151 -33.05 -20.10 -9.59
C PRO A 151 -32.92 -18.70 -10.22
N LEU A 152 -31.70 -18.31 -10.58
CA LEU A 152 -31.44 -17.01 -11.22
C LEU A 152 -31.96 -16.97 -12.67
N PRO A 153 -32.47 -15.83 -13.16
CA PRO A 153 -32.93 -15.69 -14.53
C PRO A 153 -31.75 -15.76 -15.51
N LYS A 154 -31.88 -16.61 -16.55
CA LYS A 154 -30.84 -16.86 -17.58
C LYS A 154 -30.69 -15.75 -18.63
N GLN A 155 -31.25 -14.56 -18.43
CA GLN A 155 -31.12 -13.44 -19.37
C GLN A 155 -30.91 -12.10 -18.67
N THR A 156 -29.82 -11.43 -19.03
CA THR A 156 -29.50 -10.06 -18.64
C THR A 156 -30.42 -9.06 -19.33
N SER A 157 -31.52 -8.69 -18.69
CA SER A 157 -32.16 -7.40 -18.94
C SER A 157 -31.47 -6.34 -18.10
N VAL A 158 -30.93 -5.32 -18.76
CA VAL A 158 -30.33 -4.13 -18.13
C VAL A 158 -31.38 -3.47 -17.22
N VAL A 159 -31.16 -3.53 -15.90
CA VAL A 159 -31.96 -2.76 -14.91
C VAL A 159 -31.08 -1.62 -14.42
N SER A 160 -31.44 -0.38 -14.76
CA SER A 160 -30.63 0.81 -14.48
C SER A 160 -30.83 1.40 -13.08
N ASP A 161 -31.61 0.76 -12.20
CA ASP A 161 -32.06 1.34 -10.92
C ASP A 161 -32.06 0.34 -9.74
N ALA A 162 -31.08 -0.56 -9.67
CA ALA A 162 -30.90 -1.36 -8.45
C ALA A 162 -30.16 -0.53 -7.37
N PRO A 163 -30.69 -0.40 -6.14
CA PRO A 163 -30.01 0.31 -5.06
C PRO A 163 -28.77 -0.49 -4.63
N THR A 164 -27.58 -0.02 -5.01
CA THR A 164 -26.33 -0.59 -4.49
C THR A 164 -26.33 -0.44 -2.97
N ILE A 165 -26.15 -1.53 -2.23
CA ILE A 165 -25.96 -1.48 -0.77
C ILE A 165 -24.49 -1.14 -0.53
N LEU A 166 -24.20 -0.12 0.29
CA LEU A 166 -22.84 0.27 0.68
C LEU A 166 -22.78 0.44 2.20
N PHE A 167 -21.72 -0.09 2.78
CA PHE A 167 -21.46 -0.07 4.21
C PHE A 167 -20.37 0.96 4.56
N ASP A 168 -20.58 1.71 5.64
CA ASP A 168 -19.68 2.75 6.17
C ASP A 168 -18.61 2.20 7.14
N ASP A 169 -18.57 0.88 7.41
CA ASP A 169 -17.55 0.25 8.25
C ASP A 169 -16.48 -0.46 7.38
N PRO A 170 -15.17 -0.18 7.55
CA PRO A 170 -14.10 -0.92 6.88
C PRO A 170 -14.09 -2.43 7.19
N LYS A 171 -14.84 -2.89 8.21
CA LYS A 171 -15.10 -4.30 8.54
C LYS A 171 -16.50 -4.80 8.13
N ALA A 172 -17.39 -3.93 7.62
CA ALA A 172 -18.72 -4.37 7.24
C ALA A 172 -18.67 -5.27 6.00
N SER A 173 -19.28 -6.43 6.18
CA SER A 173 -19.29 -7.58 5.29
C SER A 173 -19.61 -7.20 3.86
N PHE A 174 -18.72 -7.59 2.96
CA PHE A 174 -18.92 -7.60 1.51
C PHE A 174 -20.22 -8.34 1.17
N LEU A 175 -20.95 -7.86 0.16
CA LEU A 175 -21.69 -8.79 -0.70
C LEU A 175 -20.62 -9.70 -1.30
N ASN A 176 -20.50 -10.93 -0.80
CA ASN A 176 -19.58 -11.93 -1.29
C ASN A 176 -20.05 -12.42 -2.67
N PHE A 177 -19.92 -11.56 -3.68
CA PHE A 177 -20.00 -11.98 -5.07
C PHE A 177 -18.70 -12.70 -5.39
N LYS A 178 -18.67 -14.02 -5.13
CA LYS A 178 -17.66 -14.86 -5.75
C LYS A 178 -18.01 -14.98 -7.22
N PRO A 179 -17.07 -14.75 -8.15
CA PRO A 179 -17.33 -15.02 -9.56
C PRO A 179 -17.70 -16.50 -9.70
N PRO A 180 -18.68 -16.84 -10.57
CA PRO A 180 -19.17 -18.21 -10.70
C PRO A 180 -18.11 -19.19 -11.23
N ASN A 181 -17.06 -18.68 -11.88
CA ASN A 181 -15.94 -19.44 -12.39
C ASN A 181 -14.62 -18.87 -11.85
N PRO A 182 -13.57 -19.71 -11.70
CA PRO A 182 -12.20 -19.26 -11.53
C PRO A 182 -11.82 -18.18 -12.56
N LEU A 183 -11.11 -17.14 -12.11
CA LEU A 183 -10.57 -16.10 -12.97
C LEU A 183 -9.07 -16.35 -13.14
N ARG A 184 -8.54 -16.00 -14.31
CA ARG A 184 -7.10 -15.92 -14.56
C ARG A 184 -6.60 -14.54 -14.20
N ILE A 185 -5.96 -14.41 -13.05
CA ILE A 185 -5.50 -13.15 -12.49
C ILE A 185 -4.00 -13.00 -12.74
N THR A 186 -3.61 -11.91 -13.39
CA THR A 186 -2.20 -11.53 -13.51
C THR A 186 -1.86 -10.43 -12.52
N CYS A 187 -0.85 -10.68 -11.70
CA CYS A 187 -0.22 -9.70 -10.84
C CYS A 187 1.07 -9.19 -11.51
N LEU A 188 1.06 -7.97 -12.03
CA LEU A 188 2.18 -7.36 -12.75
C LEU A 188 2.96 -6.41 -11.84
N THR A 189 4.26 -6.65 -11.65
CA THR A 189 5.11 -5.79 -10.83
C THR A 189 6.55 -5.81 -11.30
N ILE A 190 7.23 -4.67 -11.16
CA ILE A 190 8.68 -4.54 -11.38
C ILE A 190 9.31 -3.93 -10.14
N GLY A 191 10.54 -4.32 -9.84
CA GLY A 191 11.29 -3.81 -8.69
C GLY A 191 12.02 -4.90 -7.93
N SER A 192 12.21 -4.63 -6.65
CA SER A 192 12.99 -5.46 -5.74
C SER A 192 12.13 -6.57 -5.10
N ARG A 193 12.74 -7.36 -4.20
CA ARG A 193 12.01 -8.29 -3.33
C ARG A 193 10.81 -7.64 -2.65
N GLY A 194 10.93 -6.38 -2.20
CA GLY A 194 9.85 -5.66 -1.53
C GLY A 194 8.61 -5.41 -2.40
N ASP A 195 8.80 -5.36 -3.73
CA ASP A 195 7.73 -5.18 -4.70
C ASP A 195 7.08 -6.51 -5.09
N VAL A 196 7.81 -7.64 -5.00
CA VAL A 196 7.31 -8.97 -5.40
C VAL A 196 6.68 -9.73 -4.22
N GLN A 197 7.27 -9.66 -3.03
CA GLN A 197 6.81 -10.41 -1.85
C GLN A 197 5.31 -10.21 -1.53
N PRO A 198 4.77 -8.98 -1.55
CA PRO A 198 3.35 -8.77 -1.26
C PRO A 198 2.45 -9.46 -2.28
N TYR A 199 2.84 -9.48 -3.57
CA TYR A 199 2.05 -10.15 -4.60
C TYR A 199 2.08 -11.68 -4.46
N ILE A 200 3.16 -12.26 -3.95
CA ILE A 200 3.17 -13.70 -3.57
C ILE A 200 2.14 -13.96 -2.48
N ALA A 201 2.09 -13.11 -1.44
CA ALA A 201 1.10 -13.24 -0.37
C ALA A 201 -0.34 -13.10 -0.89
N LEU A 202 -0.61 -12.09 -1.73
CA LEU A 202 -1.91 -11.91 -2.38
C LEU A 202 -2.28 -13.11 -3.26
N ALA A 203 -1.35 -13.58 -4.10
CA ALA A 203 -1.57 -14.70 -5.00
C ALA A 203 -1.92 -15.97 -4.23
N LYS A 204 -1.26 -16.25 -3.10
CA LYS A 204 -1.63 -17.38 -2.22
C LYS A 204 -3.06 -17.22 -1.67
N GLY A 205 -3.49 -16.01 -1.35
CA GLY A 205 -4.88 -15.74 -0.97
C GLY A 205 -5.86 -16.05 -2.10
N LEU A 206 -5.58 -15.54 -3.29
CA LEU A 206 -6.42 -15.74 -4.49
C LEU A 206 -6.48 -17.20 -4.96
N LEU A 207 -5.37 -17.94 -4.86
CA LEU A 207 -5.32 -19.38 -5.14
C LEU A 207 -6.22 -20.17 -4.17
N ARG A 208 -6.24 -19.80 -2.87
CA ARG A 208 -7.14 -20.42 -1.89
C ARG A 208 -8.62 -20.14 -2.17
N GLU A 209 -8.93 -19.02 -2.82
CA GLU A 209 -10.26 -18.70 -3.30
C GLU A 209 -10.62 -19.41 -4.63
N GLY A 210 -9.71 -20.22 -5.18
CA GLY A 210 -9.93 -21.05 -6.36
C GLY A 210 -9.64 -20.36 -7.69
N HIS A 211 -9.01 -19.19 -7.69
CA HIS A 211 -8.57 -18.52 -8.91
C HIS A 211 -7.26 -19.10 -9.46
N GLU A 212 -7.01 -18.90 -10.75
CA GLU A 212 -5.70 -19.16 -11.35
C GLU A 212 -4.88 -17.88 -11.31
N VAL A 213 -3.71 -17.91 -10.71
CA VAL A 213 -2.91 -16.70 -10.48
C VAL A 213 -1.52 -16.85 -11.06
N ARG A 214 -1.07 -15.81 -11.77
CA ARG A 214 0.32 -15.67 -12.18
C ARG A 214 0.92 -14.35 -11.72
N ILE A 215 2.22 -14.37 -11.47
CA ILE A 215 3.00 -13.16 -11.22
C ILE A 215 3.90 -12.91 -12.43
N ALA A 216 3.79 -11.69 -12.97
CA ALA A 216 4.60 -11.19 -14.06
C ALA A 216 5.65 -10.22 -13.51
N THR A 217 6.93 -10.62 -13.53
CA THR A 217 8.06 -9.84 -12.98
C THR A 217 9.41 -10.35 -13.51
N HIS A 218 10.53 -9.90 -12.95
CA HIS A 218 11.87 -10.25 -13.40
C HIS A 218 12.22 -11.73 -13.20
N ALA A 219 13.07 -12.26 -14.08
CA ALA A 219 13.45 -13.68 -14.11
C ALA A 219 14.11 -14.19 -12.82
N GLU A 220 14.82 -13.33 -12.09
CA GLU A 220 15.47 -13.69 -10.84
C GLU A 220 14.50 -14.19 -9.76
N PHE A 221 13.23 -13.76 -9.81
CA PHE A 221 12.20 -14.16 -8.85
C PHE A 221 11.46 -15.44 -9.24
N GLU A 222 11.70 -15.99 -10.43
CA GLU A 222 10.99 -17.19 -10.91
C GLU A 222 11.09 -18.37 -9.94
N PRO A 223 12.29 -18.77 -9.44
CA PRO A 223 12.40 -19.90 -8.53
C PRO A 223 11.60 -19.68 -7.24
N TRP A 224 11.61 -18.45 -6.72
CA TRP A 224 10.89 -18.11 -5.49
C TRP A 224 9.38 -18.11 -5.66
N ILE A 225 8.87 -17.51 -6.74
CA ILE A 225 7.44 -17.49 -7.07
C ILE A 225 6.93 -18.93 -7.27
N ARG A 226 7.64 -19.74 -8.05
CA ARG A 226 7.27 -21.14 -8.30
C ARG A 226 7.33 -22.01 -7.04
N SER A 227 8.24 -21.72 -6.10
CA SER A 227 8.29 -22.44 -4.81
C SER A 227 7.01 -22.29 -3.98
N HIS A 228 6.19 -21.28 -4.25
CA HIS A 228 4.88 -21.07 -3.64
C HIS A 228 3.70 -21.61 -4.48
N GLY A 229 3.96 -22.34 -5.56
CA GLY A 229 2.93 -22.92 -6.43
C GLY A 229 2.21 -21.91 -7.32
N ILE A 230 2.82 -20.75 -7.59
CA ILE A 230 2.26 -19.67 -8.40
C ILE A 230 2.86 -19.72 -9.82
N ASP A 231 2.05 -19.48 -10.86
CA ASP A 231 2.56 -19.39 -12.23
C ASP A 231 3.40 -18.12 -12.42
N PHE A 232 4.40 -18.19 -13.30
CA PHE A 232 5.36 -17.12 -13.52
C PHE A 232 5.37 -16.69 -14.99
N ARG A 233 5.50 -15.38 -15.22
CA ARG A 233 5.81 -14.80 -16.53
C ARG A 233 6.95 -13.81 -16.40
N LYS A 234 7.93 -13.92 -17.30
CA LYS A 234 9.07 -13.01 -17.36
C LYS A 234 8.63 -11.65 -17.89
N VAL A 235 9.08 -10.60 -17.20
CA VAL A 235 9.01 -9.20 -17.61
C VAL A 235 10.42 -8.62 -17.60
N GLU A 236 10.79 -7.97 -18.70
CA GLU A 236 12.08 -7.27 -18.84
C GLU A 236 12.04 -5.91 -18.16
N GLY A 237 13.16 -5.19 -18.20
CA GLY A 237 13.24 -3.85 -17.64
C GLY A 237 13.43 -3.85 -16.13
N ASP A 238 14.54 -4.42 -15.66
CA ASP A 238 14.95 -4.36 -14.25
C ASP A 238 15.13 -2.90 -13.79
N PRO A 239 14.38 -2.42 -12.77
CA PRO A 239 14.51 -1.08 -12.22
C PRO A 239 15.85 -0.82 -11.53
N GLY A 240 16.65 -1.84 -11.21
CA GLY A 240 17.97 -1.69 -10.59
C GLY A 240 18.87 -0.71 -11.35
N GLU A 241 18.88 -0.77 -12.67
CA GLU A 241 19.67 0.14 -13.51
C GLU A 241 19.16 1.60 -13.45
N LEU A 242 17.84 1.78 -13.36
CA LEU A 242 17.21 3.10 -13.30
C LEU A 242 17.32 3.72 -11.90
N MET A 243 17.17 2.92 -10.85
CA MET A 243 17.38 3.33 -9.46
C MET A 243 18.84 3.73 -9.24
N GLN A 244 19.79 2.98 -9.79
CA GLN A 244 21.20 3.35 -9.79
C GLN A 244 21.41 4.72 -10.44
N LEU A 245 20.75 4.99 -11.56
CA LEU A 245 20.84 6.29 -12.22
C LEU A 245 20.27 7.45 -11.39
N CYS A 246 19.15 7.23 -10.68
CA CYS A 246 18.58 8.20 -9.74
C CYS A 246 19.51 8.48 -8.56
N ILE A 247 20.18 7.45 -8.02
CA ILE A 247 21.15 7.58 -6.94
C ILE A 247 22.39 8.37 -7.42
N GLU A 248 22.89 8.07 -8.62
CA GLU A 248 24.09 8.69 -9.19
C GLU A 248 23.91 10.18 -9.51
N ASN A 249 22.73 10.56 -9.99
CA ASN A 249 22.51 11.88 -10.56
C ASN A 249 21.51 12.74 -9.78
N GLY A 250 20.87 12.18 -8.74
CA GLY A 250 19.72 12.79 -8.07
C GLY A 250 18.46 12.66 -8.93
N THR A 251 17.32 12.39 -8.29
CA THR A 251 16.05 12.21 -8.99
C THR A 251 15.63 13.53 -9.66
N PHE A 252 15.31 13.48 -10.95
CA PHE A 252 14.85 14.64 -11.75
C PHE A 252 15.84 15.80 -11.92
N THR A 253 17.14 15.59 -11.72
CA THR A 253 18.15 16.59 -12.11
C THR A 253 18.33 16.64 -13.62
N TRP A 254 18.92 17.73 -14.14
CA TRP A 254 19.25 17.83 -15.56
C TRP A 254 20.19 16.71 -16.02
N GLN A 255 21.15 16.31 -15.17
CA GLN A 255 22.07 15.22 -15.45
C GLN A 255 21.35 13.86 -15.49
N PHE A 256 20.42 13.62 -14.56
CA PHE A 256 19.54 12.46 -14.59
C PHE A 256 18.74 12.40 -15.89
N LEU A 257 18.08 13.50 -16.27
CA LEU A 257 17.26 13.56 -17.49
C LEU A 257 18.08 13.27 -18.75
N LYS A 258 19.33 13.77 -18.82
CA LYS A 258 20.21 13.57 -19.97
C LYS A 258 20.65 12.12 -20.15
N VAL A 259 21.04 11.44 -19.07
CA VAL A 259 21.51 10.04 -19.12
C VAL A 259 20.33 9.07 -19.18
N ALA A 260 19.23 9.38 -18.49
CA ALA A 260 18.00 8.59 -18.55
C ALA A 260 17.49 8.55 -19.99
N ALA A 261 17.48 9.68 -20.71
CA ALA A 261 16.98 9.74 -22.08
C ALA A 261 17.66 8.78 -23.07
N SER A 262 18.92 8.35 -22.85
CA SER A 262 19.60 7.39 -23.74
C SER A 262 19.38 5.93 -23.34
N LYS A 263 19.46 5.59 -22.04
CA LYS A 263 19.30 4.20 -21.55
C LYS A 263 17.83 3.79 -21.38
N PHE A 264 16.98 4.72 -20.95
CA PHE A 264 15.58 4.45 -20.61
C PHE A 264 14.72 4.09 -21.82
N ARG A 265 15.13 4.49 -23.04
CA ARG A 265 14.35 4.22 -24.26
C ARG A 265 14.26 2.72 -24.56
N GLY A 266 15.39 2.04 -24.69
CA GLY A 266 15.42 0.60 -24.97
C GLY A 266 14.77 -0.21 -23.85
N TRP A 267 15.13 0.14 -22.61
CA TRP A 267 14.56 -0.44 -21.40
C TRP A 267 13.03 -0.37 -21.37
N LEU A 268 12.44 0.80 -21.68
CA LEU A 268 10.99 0.97 -21.67
C LEU A 268 10.31 0.18 -22.79
N ASP A 269 10.90 0.12 -23.99
CA ASP A 269 10.35 -0.66 -25.09
C ASP A 269 10.31 -2.17 -24.75
N GLU A 270 11.39 -2.70 -24.18
CA GLU A 270 11.47 -4.11 -23.74
C GLU A 270 10.49 -4.40 -22.60
N LEU A 271 10.38 -3.50 -21.62
CA LEU A 271 9.42 -3.61 -20.53
C LEU A 271 7.98 -3.67 -21.07
N LEU A 272 7.59 -2.71 -21.93
CA LEU A 272 6.23 -2.61 -22.45
C LEU A 272 5.85 -3.84 -23.27
N SER A 273 6.74 -4.31 -24.16
CA SER A 273 6.49 -5.49 -24.98
C SER A 273 6.41 -6.77 -24.14
N SER A 274 7.34 -6.97 -23.20
CA SER A 274 7.30 -8.14 -22.31
C SER A 274 6.09 -8.15 -21.37
N CYS A 275 5.68 -6.99 -20.83
CA CYS A 275 4.44 -6.85 -20.07
C CYS A 275 3.20 -7.26 -20.90
N TRP A 276 3.13 -6.80 -22.16
CA TRP A 276 2.03 -7.15 -23.07
C TRP A 276 1.91 -8.66 -23.25
N GLN A 277 3.02 -9.35 -23.50
CA GLN A 277 3.06 -10.80 -23.67
C GLN A 277 2.70 -11.54 -22.36
N ALA A 278 3.23 -11.07 -21.22
CA ALA A 278 2.98 -11.69 -19.92
C ALA A 278 1.51 -11.66 -19.50
N CYS A 279 0.78 -10.61 -19.89
CA CYS A 279 -0.62 -10.39 -19.50
C CYS A 279 -1.65 -11.06 -20.43
N GLN A 280 -1.23 -11.72 -21.51
CA GLN A 280 -2.17 -12.39 -22.42
C GLN A 280 -2.97 -13.49 -21.72
N GLY A 281 -4.27 -13.54 -22.03
CA GLY A 281 -5.21 -14.51 -21.47
C GLY A 281 -5.65 -14.24 -20.02
N SER A 282 -5.38 -13.04 -19.50
CA SER A 282 -5.86 -12.62 -18.17
C SER A 282 -7.33 -12.22 -18.24
N ASP A 283 -8.10 -12.56 -17.20
CA ASP A 283 -9.47 -12.08 -16.99
C ASP A 283 -9.50 -10.85 -16.06
N LEU A 284 -8.42 -10.62 -15.30
CA LEU A 284 -8.24 -9.48 -14.40
C LEU A 284 -6.75 -9.15 -14.24
N LEU A 285 -6.42 -7.86 -14.20
CA LEU A 285 -5.05 -7.37 -14.00
C LEU A 285 -4.93 -6.56 -12.70
N ILE A 286 -3.97 -6.94 -11.86
CA ILE A 286 -3.55 -6.16 -10.67
C ILE A 286 -2.11 -5.73 -10.91
N GLU A 287 -1.82 -4.44 -10.83
CA GLU A 287 -0.51 -3.91 -11.20
C GLU A 287 0.09 -2.98 -10.14
N SER A 288 1.40 -3.08 -9.94
CA SER A 288 2.18 -1.98 -9.39
C SER A 288 2.31 -0.86 -10.43
N PRO A 289 1.89 0.38 -10.13
CA PRO A 289 1.94 1.47 -11.11
C PRO A 289 3.37 1.80 -11.59
N SER A 290 4.41 1.30 -10.92
CA SER A 290 5.79 1.35 -11.39
C SER A 290 6.02 0.63 -12.73
N ALA A 291 5.22 -0.39 -13.05
CA ALA A 291 5.33 -1.15 -14.30
C ALA A 291 4.79 -0.40 -15.53
N MET A 292 4.01 0.66 -15.35
CA MET A 292 3.50 1.60 -16.36
C MET A 292 2.56 1.03 -17.44
N ALA A 293 2.60 -0.27 -17.73
CA ALA A 293 1.96 -0.88 -18.89
C ALA A 293 0.47 -1.19 -18.67
N GLY A 294 0.09 -1.55 -17.44
CA GLY A 294 -1.11 -2.30 -17.11
C GLY A 294 -2.40 -1.59 -17.44
N ILE A 295 -2.48 -0.27 -17.23
CA ILE A 295 -3.68 0.50 -17.61
C ILE A 295 -3.94 0.47 -19.12
N HIS A 296 -2.90 0.41 -19.94
CA HIS A 296 -3.00 0.34 -21.39
C HIS A 296 -3.31 -1.08 -21.86
N ILE A 297 -2.68 -2.09 -21.24
CA ILE A 297 -2.94 -3.51 -21.50
C ILE A 297 -4.40 -3.83 -21.17
N ALA A 298 -4.89 -3.39 -20.02
CA ALA A 298 -6.27 -3.63 -19.61
C ALA A 298 -7.29 -2.95 -20.54
N GLU A 299 -6.97 -1.76 -21.07
CA GLU A 299 -7.76 -1.10 -22.11
C GLU A 299 -7.81 -1.93 -23.40
N ALA A 300 -6.66 -2.46 -23.86
CA ALA A 300 -6.57 -3.28 -25.05
C ALA A 300 -7.31 -4.63 -24.91
N LEU A 301 -7.18 -5.28 -23.75
CA LEU A 301 -7.82 -6.57 -23.46
C LEU A 301 -9.27 -6.43 -23.01
N GLN A 302 -9.73 -5.22 -22.69
CA GLN A 302 -11.06 -4.92 -22.14
C GLN A 302 -11.38 -5.67 -20.83
N ILE A 303 -10.41 -5.75 -19.93
CA ILE A 303 -10.52 -6.46 -18.64
C ILE A 303 -10.51 -5.51 -17.44
N PRO A 304 -11.06 -5.91 -16.29
CA PRO A 304 -10.93 -5.16 -15.05
C PRO A 304 -9.46 -4.95 -14.62
N TYR A 305 -9.19 -3.75 -14.10
CA TYR A 305 -7.84 -3.31 -13.74
C TYR A 305 -7.81 -2.67 -12.35
N PHE A 306 -6.86 -3.12 -11.54
CA PHE A 306 -6.59 -2.61 -10.21
C PHE A 306 -5.13 -2.21 -10.12
N ARG A 307 -4.85 -1.18 -9.32
CA ARG A 307 -3.49 -0.85 -8.90
C ARG A 307 -3.26 -1.31 -7.47
N ALA A 308 -2.05 -1.75 -7.16
CA ALA A 308 -1.65 -2.00 -5.78
C ALA A 308 -0.20 -1.57 -5.54
N PHE A 309 0.06 -0.90 -4.41
CA PHE A 309 1.40 -0.36 -4.17
C PHE A 309 1.70 -0.08 -2.71
N THR A 310 2.99 -0.13 -2.34
CA THR A 310 3.44 -0.07 -0.94
C THR A 310 3.85 1.33 -0.47
N MET A 311 3.68 2.36 -1.30
CA MET A 311 4.03 3.74 -0.96
C MET A 311 3.03 4.74 -1.57
N PRO A 312 2.88 5.94 -0.99
CA PRO A 312 2.04 7.02 -1.53
C PRO A 312 2.19 7.26 -3.04
N TRP A 313 1.08 7.17 -3.78
CA TRP A 313 1.07 7.29 -5.25
C TRP A 313 -0.17 8.01 -5.81
N THR A 314 -1.24 8.09 -5.03
CA THR A 314 -2.49 8.73 -5.42
C THR A 314 -2.55 10.12 -4.81
N ARG A 315 -3.14 11.06 -5.56
CA ARG A 315 -3.20 12.47 -5.18
C ARG A 315 -3.87 12.64 -3.83
N THR A 316 -3.16 13.27 -2.91
CA THR A 316 -3.69 13.65 -1.59
C THR A 316 -2.99 14.89 -1.08
N ARG A 317 -3.65 15.57 -0.16
CA ARG A 317 -3.12 16.66 0.64
C ARG A 317 -2.39 16.18 1.89
N ALA A 318 -2.50 14.90 2.26
CA ALA A 318 -1.94 14.35 3.49
C ALA A 318 -0.42 14.25 3.55
N TYR A 319 0.17 13.86 2.44
CA TYR A 319 1.61 13.66 2.35
C TYR A 319 2.04 13.86 0.90
N PRO A 320 3.27 14.33 0.67
CA PRO A 320 3.75 14.53 -0.70
C PRO A 320 3.91 13.19 -1.45
N HIS A 321 4.15 13.28 -2.74
CA HIS A 321 4.51 12.14 -3.57
C HIS A 321 5.80 11.49 -3.04
N ALA A 322 5.89 10.15 -3.01
CA ALA A 322 7.02 9.43 -2.41
C ALA A 322 8.41 9.87 -2.92
N PHE A 323 8.52 10.27 -4.19
CA PHE A 323 9.75 10.78 -4.81
C PHE A 323 10.01 12.29 -4.65
N VAL A 324 9.12 13.02 -3.97
CA VAL A 324 9.21 14.48 -3.78
C VAL A 324 8.99 14.80 -2.30
N MET A 325 9.76 14.14 -1.43
CA MET A 325 9.73 14.35 0.01
C MET A 325 10.59 15.56 0.42
N PRO A 326 9.99 16.65 0.95
CA PRO A 326 10.76 17.75 1.51
C PRO A 326 11.34 17.37 2.88
N GLU A 327 12.44 18.02 3.30
CA GLU A 327 13.03 17.84 4.64
C GLU A 327 12.07 18.28 5.76
N HIS A 328 11.14 19.19 5.45
CA HIS A 328 10.16 19.72 6.38
C HIS A 328 8.75 19.68 5.77
N LYS A 329 7.72 19.55 6.62
CA LYS A 329 6.33 19.54 6.15
C LYS A 329 5.95 20.88 5.51
N MET A 330 5.45 20.83 4.27
CA MET A 330 5.16 22.00 3.43
C MET A 330 3.65 22.31 3.26
N GLY A 331 2.78 21.59 3.96
CA GLY A 331 1.32 21.77 3.93
C GLY A 331 0.60 21.09 2.76
N GLY A 332 -0.72 20.99 2.85
CA GLY A 332 -1.49 20.11 1.95
C GLY A 332 -1.57 20.55 0.49
N ALA A 333 -1.47 21.85 0.21
CA ALA A 333 -1.43 22.35 -1.18
C ALA A 333 -0.13 21.94 -1.88
N TYR A 334 1.01 22.02 -1.18
CA TYR A 334 2.29 21.54 -1.68
C TYR A 334 2.21 20.04 -1.97
N ASN A 335 1.73 19.26 -0.98
CA ASN A 335 1.58 17.80 -1.11
C ASN A 335 0.81 17.43 -2.37
N TYR A 336 -0.36 18.03 -2.61
CA TYR A 336 -1.16 17.76 -3.79
C TYR A 336 -0.44 18.10 -5.11
N VAL A 337 0.24 19.26 -5.17
CA VAL A 337 1.00 19.69 -6.36
C VAL A 337 2.14 18.73 -6.68
N THR A 338 2.78 18.10 -5.68
CA THR A 338 3.85 17.12 -5.95
C THR A 338 3.38 15.95 -6.81
N TYR A 339 2.16 15.43 -6.58
CA TYR A 339 1.59 14.36 -7.42
C TYR A 339 1.27 14.84 -8.83
N VAL A 340 0.66 16.03 -8.96
CA VAL A 340 0.34 16.59 -10.28
C VAL A 340 1.61 16.83 -11.10
N MET A 341 2.67 17.33 -10.45
CA MET A 341 3.97 17.52 -11.08
C MET A 341 4.57 16.19 -11.53
N PHE A 342 4.57 15.18 -10.65
CA PHE A 342 5.08 13.85 -10.95
C PHE A 342 4.33 13.22 -12.14
N ASP A 343 2.99 13.16 -12.09
CA ASP A 343 2.15 12.61 -13.17
C ASP A 343 2.46 13.25 -14.53
N ASN A 344 2.53 14.58 -14.57
CA ASN A 344 2.75 15.33 -15.81
C ASN A 344 4.16 15.13 -16.36
N MET A 345 5.17 15.19 -15.50
CA MET A 345 6.56 15.00 -15.90
C MET A 345 6.80 13.57 -16.38
N PHE A 346 6.32 12.60 -15.60
CA PHE A 346 6.43 11.19 -15.91
C PHE A 346 5.76 10.85 -17.24
N TRP A 347 4.52 11.29 -17.44
CA TRP A 347 3.82 11.09 -18.72
C TRP A 347 4.53 11.77 -19.88
N LYS A 348 4.99 13.02 -19.75
CA LYS A 348 5.70 13.71 -20.83
C LYS A 348 6.96 12.98 -21.28
N MET A 349 7.66 12.32 -20.35
CA MET A 349 8.86 11.53 -20.67
C MET A 349 8.54 10.23 -21.42
N THR A 350 7.42 9.57 -21.09
CA THR A 350 7.09 8.23 -21.61
C THR A 350 6.06 8.23 -22.75
N ALA A 351 5.28 9.31 -22.92
CA ALA A 351 4.10 9.36 -23.78
C ALA A 351 4.38 8.96 -25.24
N GLN A 352 5.51 9.38 -25.82
CA GLN A 352 5.82 9.06 -27.21
C GLN A 352 6.04 7.56 -27.42
N GLN A 353 6.81 6.92 -26.53
CA GLN A 353 7.07 5.48 -26.60
C GLN A 353 5.82 4.66 -26.29
N ILE A 354 5.11 5.02 -25.22
CA ILE A 354 3.84 4.38 -24.84
C ILE A 354 2.83 4.48 -25.98
N ASN A 355 2.63 5.67 -26.57
CA ASN A 355 1.68 5.82 -27.68
C ASN A 355 2.12 5.05 -28.93
N ARG A 356 3.42 5.03 -29.26
CA ARG A 356 3.91 4.19 -30.36
C ARG A 356 3.59 2.72 -30.11
N TRP A 357 3.94 2.20 -28.94
CA TRP A 357 3.65 0.82 -28.53
C TRP A 357 2.14 0.52 -28.53
N ARG A 358 1.30 1.45 -28.05
CA ARG A 358 -0.17 1.33 -28.09
C ARG A 358 -0.70 1.11 -29.51
N ASN A 359 -0.21 1.87 -30.49
CA ASN A 359 -0.68 1.71 -31.88
C ASN A 359 -0.11 0.45 -32.55
N VAL A 360 1.16 0.14 -32.30
CA VAL A 360 1.88 -0.91 -33.05
C VAL A 360 1.62 -2.31 -32.49
N GLU A 361 1.63 -2.47 -31.17
CA GLU A 361 1.50 -3.78 -30.52
C GLU A 361 0.11 -4.03 -29.93
N LEU A 362 -0.50 -3.04 -29.27
CA LEU A 362 -1.82 -3.20 -28.64
C LEU A 362 -2.98 -2.95 -29.62
N GLY A 363 -2.73 -2.28 -30.75
CA GLY A 363 -3.74 -1.94 -31.73
C GLY A 363 -4.78 -0.91 -31.25
N ILE A 364 -4.44 -0.09 -30.24
CA ILE A 364 -5.33 0.93 -29.67
C ILE A 364 -4.80 2.35 -29.92
N PRO A 365 -5.66 3.38 -30.03
CA PRO A 365 -5.24 4.73 -30.39
C PRO A 365 -4.41 5.42 -29.30
N ASN A 366 -3.78 6.53 -29.67
CA ASN A 366 -3.09 7.43 -28.75
C ASN A 366 -3.97 7.87 -27.57
N THR A 367 -3.35 7.97 -26.40
CA THR A 367 -3.97 8.49 -25.19
C THR A 367 -3.24 9.72 -24.64
N SER A 368 -3.79 10.31 -23.59
CA SER A 368 -3.24 11.41 -22.79
C SER A 368 -3.62 11.20 -21.32
N LEU A 369 -3.05 11.96 -20.39
CA LEU A 369 -3.46 11.90 -18.97
C LEU A 369 -4.96 12.18 -18.81
N GLU A 370 -5.50 13.14 -19.57
CA GLU A 370 -6.92 13.49 -19.52
C GLU A 370 -7.81 12.36 -20.03
N LYS A 371 -7.38 11.59 -21.03
CA LYS A 371 -8.15 10.43 -21.52
C LYS A 371 -8.01 9.22 -20.59
N MET A 372 -6.79 8.97 -20.13
CA MET A 372 -6.44 7.81 -19.32
C MET A 372 -7.06 7.86 -17.91
N GLN A 373 -7.28 9.06 -17.34
CA GLN A 373 -7.92 9.25 -16.03
C GLN A 373 -7.37 8.31 -14.92
N PRO A 374 -6.04 8.25 -14.70
CA PRO A 374 -5.43 7.26 -13.79
C PRO A 374 -5.95 7.32 -12.34
N ASN A 375 -6.44 8.49 -11.90
CA ASN A 375 -7.02 8.67 -10.56
C ASN A 375 -8.36 7.96 -10.34
N LYS A 376 -9.02 7.47 -11.41
CA LYS A 376 -10.28 6.72 -11.32
C LYS A 376 -10.08 5.21 -11.18
N VAL A 377 -8.85 4.74 -11.29
CA VAL A 377 -8.53 3.31 -11.14
C VAL A 377 -8.62 2.92 -9.67
N PRO A 378 -9.30 1.82 -9.31
CA PRO A 378 -9.27 1.29 -7.95
C PRO A 378 -7.85 0.99 -7.48
N PHE A 379 -7.51 1.42 -6.27
CA PHE A 379 -6.15 1.37 -5.76
C PHE A 379 -6.10 0.69 -4.38
N LEU A 380 -5.28 -0.34 -4.25
CA LEU A 380 -5.07 -1.11 -3.03
C LEU A 380 -3.70 -0.77 -2.44
N TYR A 381 -3.69 0.02 -1.38
CA TYR A 381 -2.49 0.23 -0.58
C TYR A 381 -2.28 -0.96 0.35
N ASN A 382 -1.14 -1.62 0.22
CA ASN A 382 -0.75 -2.80 0.99
C ASN A 382 0.21 -2.45 2.13
N PHE A 383 -0.13 -1.38 2.86
CA PHE A 383 0.45 -0.99 4.14
C PHE A 383 -0.66 -0.88 5.20
N SER A 384 -0.27 -0.85 6.48
CA SER A 384 -1.21 -0.77 7.60
C SER A 384 -1.86 0.62 7.74
N PRO A 385 -3.18 0.71 8.02
CA PRO A 385 -3.84 1.98 8.34
C PRO A 385 -3.35 2.60 9.65
N TYR A 386 -2.68 1.84 10.51
CA TYR A 386 -2.02 2.37 11.71
C TYR A 386 -0.69 3.06 11.40
N VAL A 387 -0.07 2.75 10.26
CA VAL A 387 1.19 3.35 9.81
C VAL A 387 0.89 4.56 8.94
N VAL A 388 0.00 4.38 7.96
CA VAL A 388 -0.49 5.45 7.11
C VAL A 388 -2.00 5.46 7.20
N PRO A 389 -2.57 6.31 8.08
CA PRO A 389 -4.00 6.52 8.16
C PRO A 389 -4.54 6.92 6.77
N PRO A 390 -5.66 6.32 6.31
CA PRO A 390 -6.28 6.69 5.04
C PRO A 390 -6.61 8.20 5.04
N PRO A 391 -6.06 8.99 4.11
CA PRO A 391 -6.41 10.41 3.99
C PRO A 391 -7.90 10.63 3.78
N LEU A 392 -8.44 11.68 4.40
CA LEU A 392 -9.86 12.04 4.27
C LEU A 392 -10.24 12.48 2.85
N ASP A 393 -9.27 12.80 2.00
CA ASP A 393 -9.48 13.19 0.60
C ASP A 393 -9.36 12.04 -0.40
N TYR A 394 -9.11 10.81 0.04
CA TYR A 394 -9.12 9.61 -0.79
C TYR A 394 -10.51 9.31 -1.34
N SER A 395 -10.57 9.02 -2.64
CA SER A 395 -11.78 8.49 -3.27
C SER A 395 -12.16 7.12 -2.70
N ASP A 396 -13.44 6.77 -2.75
CA ASP A 396 -13.99 5.55 -2.13
C ASP A 396 -13.44 4.22 -2.72
N TRP A 397 -12.80 4.29 -3.89
CA TRP A 397 -12.12 3.16 -4.56
C TRP A 397 -10.62 3.04 -4.21
N ILE A 398 -10.10 3.93 -3.37
CA ILE A 398 -8.74 3.86 -2.83
C ILE A 398 -8.82 3.26 -1.43
N ARG A 399 -8.18 2.12 -1.23
CA ARG A 399 -8.28 1.34 0.02
C ARG A 399 -6.91 1.06 0.61
N VAL A 400 -6.76 1.37 1.89
CA VAL A 400 -5.63 0.89 2.70
C VAL A 400 -6.02 -0.46 3.29
N THR A 401 -5.44 -1.53 2.76
CA THR A 401 -5.86 -2.92 2.99
C THR A 401 -5.10 -3.62 4.13
N GLY A 402 -4.03 -3.01 4.64
CA GLY A 402 -3.08 -3.69 5.51
C GLY A 402 -1.91 -4.29 4.72
N TYR A 403 -0.87 -4.69 5.45
CA TYR A 403 0.26 -5.38 4.84
C TYR A 403 -0.12 -6.77 4.35
N TRP A 404 0.38 -7.16 3.18
CA TRP A 404 0.22 -8.51 2.64
C TRP A 404 1.42 -9.36 3.07
N PHE A 405 1.34 -9.92 4.27
CA PHE A 405 2.44 -10.70 4.84
C PHE A 405 2.59 -12.07 4.16
N LEU A 406 3.85 -12.44 3.91
CA LEU A 406 4.23 -13.78 3.51
C LEU A 406 4.89 -14.47 4.72
N ASP A 407 4.21 -15.46 5.27
CA ASP A 407 4.73 -16.23 6.42
C ASP A 407 5.68 -17.32 5.92
N GLU A 408 6.99 -17.07 6.00
CA GLU A 408 8.07 -17.96 5.50
C GLU A 408 8.91 -18.58 6.63
N GLY A 409 8.79 -18.13 7.86
CA GLY A 409 9.58 -18.62 8.99
C GLY A 409 8.76 -19.20 10.14
N THR A 410 7.43 -19.09 10.08
CA THR A 410 6.54 -19.64 11.13
C THR A 410 6.29 -21.14 10.91
N PRO A 411 6.71 -22.04 11.84
CA PRO A 411 6.47 -23.47 11.70
C PRO A 411 4.98 -23.81 11.76
N ARG A 412 4.57 -24.85 11.01
CA ARG A 412 3.19 -25.36 11.00
C ARG A 412 2.79 -25.78 12.42
N LYS A 413 1.85 -25.08 13.05
CA LYS A 413 1.10 -25.69 14.15
C LYS A 413 0.29 -26.83 13.54
N ALA A 414 0.60 -28.08 13.91
CA ALA A 414 -0.30 -29.19 13.63
C ALA A 414 -1.69 -28.78 14.16
N ALA A 415 -2.70 -28.85 13.30
CA ALA A 415 -4.07 -28.65 13.75
C ALA A 415 -4.29 -29.63 14.91
N ALA A 416 -4.63 -29.11 16.08
CA ALA A 416 -5.06 -29.95 17.19
C ALA A 416 -6.23 -30.79 16.66
N GLU A 417 -6.04 -32.10 16.64
CA GLU A 417 -7.12 -33.06 16.45
C GLU A 417 -8.13 -32.78 17.55
N ILE A 418 -9.25 -32.17 17.18
CA ILE A 418 -10.47 -32.29 17.97
C ILE A 418 -10.95 -33.71 17.67
N GLU A 419 -10.59 -34.64 18.56
CA GLU A 419 -11.27 -35.94 18.67
C GLU A 419 -12.72 -35.66 19.11
N ASP A 420 -13.59 -35.36 18.15
CA ASP A 420 -15.01 -35.62 18.34
C ASP A 420 -15.25 -37.09 17.99
N GLY A 421 -15.25 -37.91 19.03
CA GLY A 421 -15.73 -39.27 18.93
C GLY A 421 -17.23 -39.29 18.71
N ASP A 422 -17.65 -39.73 17.52
CA ASP A 422 -18.87 -40.50 17.35
C ASP A 422 -18.68 -41.51 16.22
N GLY A 423 -19.05 -42.75 16.49
CA GLY A 423 -18.88 -43.88 15.61
C GLY A 423 -20.02 -43.98 14.61
N SER A 424 -19.68 -44.23 13.36
CA SER A 424 -20.45 -45.17 12.53
C SER A 424 -19.60 -45.60 11.35
N GLU A 425 -19.44 -46.93 11.24
CA GLU A 425 -18.84 -47.60 10.11
C GLU A 425 -19.73 -47.42 8.88
N GLU A 426 -19.18 -46.93 7.77
CA GLU A 426 -19.67 -47.31 6.45
C GLU A 426 -18.50 -47.36 5.45
N LYS A 427 -18.26 -48.56 4.92
CA LYS A 427 -17.31 -48.84 3.84
C LYS A 427 -17.94 -48.41 2.51
N SER A 428 -17.27 -47.56 1.75
CA SER A 428 -17.43 -47.53 0.30
C SER A 428 -16.14 -47.12 -0.42
N THR A 429 -15.87 -47.90 -1.45
CA THR A 429 -14.69 -48.02 -2.33
C THR A 429 -14.36 -46.81 -3.20
N ASP A 430 -13.05 -46.64 -3.41
CA ASP A 430 -12.35 -46.14 -4.61
C ASP A 430 -12.97 -45.00 -5.44
N GLN A 431 -12.35 -43.82 -5.35
CA GLN A 431 -11.99 -43.02 -6.52
C GLN A 431 -10.81 -42.10 -6.20
N GLN A 432 -9.69 -42.36 -6.89
CA GLN A 432 -8.49 -41.52 -6.90
C GLN A 432 -8.81 -40.19 -7.60
N GLY A 433 -8.72 -39.09 -6.85
CA GLY A 433 -8.65 -37.73 -7.37
C GLY A 433 -7.59 -36.98 -6.58
N GLU A 434 -6.39 -36.85 -7.15
CA GLU A 434 -5.28 -36.09 -6.57
C GLU A 434 -5.57 -34.59 -6.57
N GLY A 435 -6.34 -34.12 -5.59
CA GLY A 435 -6.46 -32.71 -5.22
C GLY A 435 -5.52 -32.39 -4.07
N LYS A 436 -4.23 -32.19 -4.33
CA LYS A 436 -3.28 -31.71 -3.31
C LYS A 436 -3.55 -30.24 -3.00
N ASN A 437 -4.42 -29.98 -2.02
CA ASN A 437 -4.54 -28.68 -1.37
C ASN A 437 -3.21 -28.29 -0.72
N ALA A 438 -2.50 -27.33 -1.32
CA ALA A 438 -1.23 -26.81 -0.82
C ALA A 438 -1.45 -25.98 0.46
N ALA A 439 -1.34 -26.65 1.61
CA ALA A 439 -1.26 -26.03 2.92
C ALA A 439 0.06 -25.24 3.04
N SER A 440 -0.04 -23.95 3.39
CA SER A 440 1.04 -22.98 3.28
C SER A 440 1.84 -22.79 4.59
N GLY A 441 2.83 -23.63 4.82
CA GLY A 441 3.93 -23.35 5.76
C GLY A 441 5.23 -23.79 5.11
N SER A 442 6.25 -22.94 5.13
CA SER A 442 7.60 -23.27 4.67
C SER A 442 8.34 -24.07 5.74
N ASN A 443 9.12 -25.07 5.31
CA ASN A 443 10.02 -25.85 6.18
C ASN A 443 11.34 -25.11 6.46
N TRP A 444 11.31 -23.78 6.60
CA TRP A 444 12.55 -23.03 6.86
C TRP A 444 13.04 -23.30 8.29
N THR A 445 14.31 -23.65 8.43
CA THR A 445 14.98 -23.84 9.72
C THR A 445 16.20 -22.93 9.80
N PRO A 446 16.45 -22.30 10.96
CA PRO A 446 17.61 -21.43 11.11
C PRO A 446 18.91 -22.23 10.97
N PRO A 447 19.95 -21.69 10.30
CA PRO A 447 21.28 -22.28 10.33
C PRO A 447 21.79 -22.41 11.78
N PRO A 448 22.55 -23.47 12.12
CA PRO A 448 23.03 -23.68 13.49
C PRO A 448 23.76 -22.46 14.07
N GLU A 449 24.64 -21.83 13.28
CA GLU A 449 25.38 -20.63 13.70
C GLU A 449 24.47 -19.47 14.11
N LEU A 450 23.32 -19.29 13.43
CA LEU A 450 22.34 -18.25 13.79
C LEU A 450 21.58 -18.62 15.06
N ALA A 451 21.20 -19.89 15.21
CA ALA A 451 20.51 -20.38 16.40
C ALA A 451 21.42 -20.27 17.64
N ASP A 452 22.65 -20.77 17.55
CA ASP A 452 23.65 -20.72 18.61
C ASP A 452 23.97 -19.27 19.02
N PHE A 453 24.07 -18.36 18.06
CA PHE A 453 24.32 -16.94 18.34
C PHE A 453 23.17 -16.28 19.11
N ILE A 454 21.92 -16.61 18.76
CA ILE A 454 20.73 -16.13 19.47
C ILE A 454 20.70 -16.70 20.89
N GLU A 455 20.93 -18.00 21.05
CA GLU A 455 20.97 -18.65 22.37
C GLU A 455 22.07 -18.06 23.25
N GLN A 456 23.26 -17.85 22.70
CA GLN A 456 24.36 -17.22 23.42
C GLN A 456 24.02 -15.78 23.85
N ALA A 457 23.31 -15.00 23.01
CA ALA A 457 22.88 -13.67 23.39
C ALA A 457 21.95 -13.68 24.61
N ARG A 458 21.05 -14.68 24.69
CA ARG A 458 20.16 -14.89 25.84
C ARG A 458 20.93 -15.36 27.07
N ALA A 459 21.87 -16.29 26.92
CA ALA A 459 22.73 -16.78 28.00
C ALA A 459 23.54 -15.64 28.63
N ASP A 460 24.10 -14.76 27.81
CA ASP A 460 24.89 -13.60 28.24
C ASP A 460 24.04 -12.43 28.75
N LYS A 461 22.71 -12.55 28.65
CA LYS A 461 21.74 -11.48 28.98
C LYS A 461 22.00 -10.18 28.20
N LYS A 462 22.52 -10.30 26.97
CA LYS A 462 22.73 -9.17 26.06
C LYS A 462 21.47 -8.92 25.25
N LYS A 463 21.21 -7.64 24.97
CA LYS A 463 20.19 -7.27 23.98
C LYS A 463 20.65 -7.68 22.60
N LEU A 464 19.73 -8.23 21.82
CA LEU A 464 19.99 -8.70 20.46
C LEU A 464 19.33 -7.73 19.48
N VAL A 465 20.11 -7.15 18.58
CA VAL A 465 19.62 -6.20 17.57
C VAL A 465 19.81 -6.74 16.17
N TYR A 466 18.89 -6.43 15.27
CA TYR A 466 19.09 -6.63 13.84
C TYR A 466 19.51 -5.33 13.18
N VAL A 467 20.49 -5.38 12.28
CA VAL A 467 20.89 -4.24 11.43
C VAL A 467 20.88 -4.69 9.97
N GLY A 468 20.07 -4.04 9.14
CA GLY A 468 19.99 -4.33 7.71
C GLY A 468 19.40 -3.19 6.88
N PHE A 469 20.25 -2.56 6.07
CA PHE A 469 19.84 -1.42 5.22
C PHE A 469 19.41 -1.84 3.81
N GLY A 470 19.26 -3.14 3.55
CA GLY A 470 18.97 -3.63 2.20
C GLY A 470 20.12 -3.38 1.23
N SER A 471 19.84 -3.52 -0.07
CA SER A 471 20.80 -3.25 -1.14
C SER A 471 20.94 -1.74 -1.36
N ILE A 472 21.99 -1.12 -0.82
CA ILE A 472 22.24 0.32 -0.96
C ILE A 472 23.65 0.60 -1.49
N ILE A 473 23.80 1.66 -2.29
CA ILE A 473 25.10 2.14 -2.74
C ILE A 473 25.54 3.27 -1.83
N VAL A 474 26.72 3.14 -1.23
CA VAL A 474 27.26 4.14 -0.31
C VAL A 474 28.65 4.58 -0.75
N ASN A 475 29.02 5.82 -0.42
CA ASN A 475 30.31 6.38 -0.84
C ASN A 475 31.50 5.68 -0.16
N ASP A 476 31.33 5.21 1.08
CA ASP A 476 32.36 4.51 1.83
C ASP A 476 31.74 3.33 2.63
N PRO A 477 31.61 2.13 2.01
CA PRO A 477 31.00 0.97 2.67
C PRO A 477 31.85 0.44 3.82
N VAL A 478 33.17 0.63 3.77
CA VAL A 478 34.10 0.25 4.85
C VAL A 478 33.84 1.12 6.06
N LYS A 479 33.76 2.45 5.87
CA LYS A 479 33.40 3.36 6.96
C LYS A 479 32.02 3.05 7.54
N LEU A 480 31.00 2.81 6.71
CA LEU A 480 29.66 2.46 7.22
C LEU A 480 29.69 1.18 8.05
N THR A 481 30.45 0.16 7.62
CA THR A 481 30.62 -1.07 8.39
C THR A 481 31.31 -0.80 9.73
N GLN A 482 32.34 0.06 9.75
CA GLN A 482 33.02 0.45 10.98
C GLN A 482 32.10 1.21 11.95
N GLU A 483 31.29 2.15 11.46
CA GLU A 483 30.33 2.90 12.28
C GLU A 483 29.27 1.96 12.90
N VAL A 484 28.84 0.93 12.16
CA VAL A 484 27.95 -0.11 12.69
C VAL A 484 28.65 -0.92 13.80
N ILE A 485 29.91 -1.30 13.59
CA ILE A 485 30.70 -2.01 14.61
C ILE A 485 30.82 -1.16 15.87
N ASP A 486 31.25 0.10 15.73
CA ASP A 486 31.45 1.01 16.85
C ASP A 486 30.14 1.27 17.62
N ALA A 487 29.02 1.41 16.90
CA ALA A 487 27.70 1.57 17.51
C ALA A 487 27.27 0.34 18.31
N VAL A 488 27.50 -0.87 17.78
CA VAL A 488 27.16 -2.14 18.47
C VAL A 488 27.97 -2.29 19.75
N ILE A 489 29.29 -2.11 19.67
CA ILE A 489 30.19 -2.22 20.82
C ILE A 489 29.86 -1.16 21.88
N LYS A 490 29.66 0.10 21.46
CA LYS A 490 29.33 1.20 22.38
C LYS A 490 27.98 1.01 23.07
N SER A 491 27.02 0.38 22.40
CA SER A 491 25.68 0.12 22.93
C SER A 491 25.61 -1.16 23.79
N ASP A 492 26.70 -1.92 23.87
CA ASP A 492 26.79 -3.17 24.63
C ASP A 492 25.73 -4.23 24.21
N VAL A 493 25.50 -4.35 22.91
CA VAL A 493 24.52 -5.27 22.31
C VAL A 493 25.20 -6.34 21.46
N ARG A 494 24.48 -7.43 21.17
CA ARG A 494 24.83 -8.37 20.10
C ARG A 494 24.02 -8.04 18.84
N CYS A 495 24.63 -8.18 17.68
CA CYS A 495 24.05 -7.76 16.41
C CYS A 495 23.98 -8.91 15.40
N ILE A 496 22.82 -9.07 14.78
CA ILE A 496 22.65 -9.85 13.56
C ILE A 496 22.68 -8.86 12.39
N LEU A 497 23.73 -8.93 11.59
CA LEU A 497 24.02 -7.99 10.51
C LEU A 497 23.64 -8.58 9.15
N SER A 498 22.66 -7.99 8.47
CA SER A 498 22.35 -8.29 7.08
C SER A 498 22.98 -7.21 6.19
N LYS A 499 24.26 -7.40 5.83
CA LYS A 499 25.02 -6.44 5.02
C LYS A 499 24.59 -6.50 3.54
N GLY A 500 24.11 -5.38 3.03
CA GLY A 500 23.74 -5.20 1.62
C GLY A 500 24.35 -3.96 0.95
N TRP A 501 25.27 -3.26 1.63
CA TRP A 501 25.89 -2.05 1.08
C TRP A 501 27.24 -2.31 0.41
N SER A 502 27.45 -1.68 -0.74
CA SER A 502 28.67 -1.76 -1.52
C SER A 502 29.15 -0.39 -2.00
N ASP A 503 30.39 -0.35 -2.50
CA ASP A 503 30.94 0.84 -3.16
C ASP A 503 30.45 0.95 -4.61
N ARG A 504 30.75 2.10 -5.22
CA ARG A 504 30.41 2.43 -6.60
C ARG A 504 31.13 1.59 -7.66
N MET A 505 32.22 0.88 -7.30
CA MET A 505 33.11 0.20 -8.27
C MET A 505 32.87 -1.31 -8.39
N SER A 506 32.22 -1.94 -7.41
CA SER A 506 32.03 -3.40 -7.40
C SER A 506 30.97 -3.92 -8.38
N THR A 507 30.07 -3.08 -8.91
CA THR A 507 29.00 -3.51 -9.83
C THR A 507 29.45 -3.71 -11.28
N GLY A 508 30.71 -3.45 -11.63
CA GLY A 508 31.24 -3.56 -12.99
C GLY A 508 32.03 -4.83 -13.33
N SER A 509 32.15 -5.81 -12.43
CA SER A 509 33.12 -6.91 -12.58
C SER A 509 32.57 -8.31 -12.33
N ASN A 510 31.42 -8.65 -12.93
CA ASN A 510 31.03 -10.05 -13.13
C ASN A 510 30.24 -10.23 -14.43
N ALA A 511 30.96 -10.29 -15.55
CA ALA A 511 30.52 -10.97 -16.77
C ALA A 511 31.74 -11.71 -17.34
N THR A 512 31.74 -13.02 -17.15
CA THR A 512 32.68 -13.97 -17.76
C THR A 512 32.36 -14.13 -19.24
N ASP A 513 33.27 -13.69 -20.12
CA ASP A 513 33.73 -14.44 -21.30
C ASP A 513 34.88 -13.69 -22.01
N PRO A 514 35.97 -14.37 -22.42
CA PRO A 514 37.10 -13.74 -23.10
C PRO A 514 36.79 -13.56 -24.59
N LYS A 515 36.75 -12.30 -25.07
CA LYS A 515 36.84 -12.01 -26.52
C LYS A 515 38.31 -12.00 -26.97
N PRO A 516 38.65 -12.52 -28.16
CA PRO A 516 40.01 -12.46 -28.69
C PRO A 516 40.37 -11.02 -29.07
N ALA A 517 41.64 -10.69 -28.87
CA ALA A 517 42.22 -9.38 -29.19
C ALA A 517 42.28 -9.13 -30.70
N GLU A 518 41.86 -7.93 -31.11
CA GLU A 518 42.32 -7.30 -32.36
C GLU A 518 42.99 -5.96 -32.01
N ASP A 519 44.29 -5.93 -32.28
CA ASP A 519 45.16 -4.85 -32.71
C ASP A 519 44.87 -3.40 -32.26
N GLY A 520 45.70 -2.96 -31.31
CA GLY A 520 46.65 -1.87 -31.60
C GLY A 520 46.15 -0.44 -31.46
N GLU A 521 46.06 0.07 -30.23
CA GLU A 521 46.47 1.44 -29.89
C GLU A 521 46.65 1.58 -28.37
N LYS A 522 47.89 1.81 -27.92
CA LYS A 522 48.19 2.09 -26.51
C LYS A 522 47.84 3.54 -26.22
N VAL A 523 46.66 3.78 -25.66
CA VAL A 523 46.38 5.02 -24.92
C VAL A 523 46.81 4.78 -23.48
N GLU A 524 47.93 5.39 -23.08
CA GLU A 524 48.31 5.49 -21.67
C GLU A 524 47.23 6.28 -20.93
N THR A 525 46.43 5.58 -20.12
CA THR A 525 45.63 6.21 -19.07
C THR A 525 46.39 6.00 -17.77
N ASP A 526 46.84 7.09 -17.15
CA ASP A 526 47.29 7.12 -15.77
C ASP A 526 46.12 6.72 -14.86
N GLN A 527 45.88 5.42 -14.73
CA GLN A 527 45.04 4.87 -13.67
C GLN A 527 45.97 4.41 -12.56
N GLN A 528 46.13 5.27 -11.55
CA GLN A 528 46.65 4.84 -10.25
C GLN A 528 45.83 3.63 -9.77
N PRO A 529 46.46 2.57 -9.23
CA PRO A 529 45.73 1.43 -8.71
C PRO A 529 44.82 1.91 -7.57
N VAL A 530 43.52 1.70 -7.69
CA VAL A 530 42.59 1.89 -6.57
C VAL A 530 42.94 0.86 -5.50
N GLU A 531 43.54 1.30 -4.40
CA GLU A 531 43.75 0.48 -3.21
C GLU A 531 42.39 -0.10 -2.78
N LYS A 532 42.23 -1.42 -2.85
CA LYS A 532 41.10 -2.11 -2.21
C LYS A 532 41.22 -1.88 -0.71
N LYS A 533 40.42 -0.97 -0.16
CA LYS A 533 40.27 -0.83 1.29
C LYS A 533 39.86 -2.18 1.88
N GLU A 534 40.66 -2.72 2.79
CA GLU A 534 40.34 -3.97 3.48
C GLU A 534 39.03 -3.83 4.28
N GLU A 535 38.19 -4.86 4.22
CA GLU A 535 36.97 -4.88 5.03
C GLU A 535 37.31 -5.04 6.51
N PRO A 536 36.62 -4.32 7.42
CA PRO A 536 36.88 -4.42 8.84
C PRO A 536 36.49 -5.80 9.36
N LYS A 537 37.34 -6.39 10.20
CA LYS A 537 37.07 -7.67 10.82
C LYS A 537 35.92 -7.53 11.82
N LEU A 538 34.86 -8.31 11.65
CA LEU A 538 33.72 -8.31 12.56
C LEU A 538 34.09 -8.89 13.93
N PRO A 539 33.70 -8.22 15.04
CA PRO A 539 33.93 -8.72 16.38
C PRO A 539 32.91 -9.82 16.73
N PRO A 540 33.16 -10.65 17.78
CA PRO A 540 32.27 -11.77 18.13
C PRO A 540 30.86 -11.33 18.56
N GLU A 541 30.65 -10.06 18.87
CA GLU A 541 29.33 -9.46 19.13
C GLU A 541 28.47 -9.32 17.87
N ILE A 542 29.03 -9.54 16.67
CA ILE A 542 28.32 -9.37 15.40
C ILE A 542 28.36 -10.66 14.58
N LEU A 543 27.17 -11.20 14.28
CA LEU A 543 27.01 -12.27 13.31
C LEU A 543 26.48 -11.70 11.98
N GLN A 544 27.25 -11.83 10.91
CA GLN A 544 26.79 -11.46 9.58
C GLN A 544 26.01 -12.62 8.93
N ILE A 545 24.80 -12.34 8.46
CA ILE A 545 23.95 -13.29 7.72
C ILE A 545 23.70 -12.80 6.29
N LYS A 546 23.39 -13.73 5.38
CA LYS A 546 22.94 -13.37 4.02
C LYS A 546 21.48 -12.94 4.00
N SER A 547 20.61 -13.74 4.59
CA SER A 547 19.17 -13.45 4.75
C SER A 547 18.54 -14.43 5.74
N ALA A 548 17.42 -14.03 6.33
CA ALA A 548 16.52 -14.91 7.06
C ALA A 548 15.09 -14.35 6.94
N PRO A 549 14.04 -15.19 7.01
CA PRO A 549 12.66 -14.72 7.06
C PRO A 549 12.44 -13.75 8.22
N HIS A 550 12.02 -12.51 7.92
CA HIS A 550 11.83 -11.49 8.94
C HIS A 550 10.70 -11.83 9.92
N ASP A 551 9.69 -12.59 9.50
CA ASP A 551 8.60 -13.04 10.39
C ASP A 551 9.11 -13.93 11.52
N TRP A 552 10.13 -14.76 11.25
CA TRP A 552 10.82 -15.52 12.29
C TRP A 552 11.88 -14.70 13.01
N LEU A 553 12.76 -14.03 12.27
CA LEU A 553 13.92 -13.35 12.85
C LEU A 553 13.52 -12.21 13.78
N PHE A 554 12.56 -11.37 13.37
CA PHE A 554 12.20 -10.19 14.16
C PHE A 554 11.47 -10.54 15.45
N ALA A 555 10.85 -11.72 15.53
CA ALA A 555 10.30 -12.24 16.79
C ALA A 555 11.39 -12.64 17.80
N GLN A 556 12.64 -12.78 17.35
CA GLN A 556 13.77 -13.22 18.19
C GLN A 556 14.66 -12.07 18.65
N VAL A 557 14.48 -10.84 18.15
CA VAL A 557 15.35 -9.68 18.46
C VAL A 557 14.66 -8.67 19.35
N ASP A 558 15.44 -7.83 20.01
CA ASP A 558 14.96 -6.76 20.90
C ASP A 558 14.75 -5.42 20.18
N ALA A 559 15.40 -5.19 19.04
CA ALA A 559 15.24 -3.99 18.20
C ALA A 559 15.73 -4.23 16.77
N VAL A 560 15.27 -3.40 15.82
CA VAL A 560 15.59 -3.49 14.39
C VAL A 560 16.04 -2.12 13.89
N ALA A 561 17.23 -2.04 13.28
CA ALA A 561 17.69 -0.88 12.52
C ALA A 561 17.66 -1.21 11.02
N HIS A 562 16.95 -0.41 10.22
CA HIS A 562 16.75 -0.69 8.80
C HIS A 562 16.48 0.58 7.99
N HIS A 563 16.56 0.48 6.67
CA HIS A 563 16.45 1.59 5.71
C HIS A 563 15.03 2.17 5.52
N GLY A 564 14.06 1.83 6.36
CA GLY A 564 12.67 2.29 6.21
C GLY A 564 11.85 1.69 5.05
N GLY A 565 12.36 0.69 4.32
CA GLY A 565 11.61 0.05 3.23
C GLY A 565 10.27 -0.53 3.70
N SER A 566 9.20 -0.29 2.94
CA SER A 566 7.80 -0.54 3.32
C SER A 566 7.54 -1.92 3.92
N GLY A 567 8.07 -2.99 3.30
CA GLY A 567 7.93 -4.36 3.78
C GLY A 567 8.73 -4.65 5.05
N THR A 568 9.93 -4.07 5.20
CA THR A 568 10.76 -4.25 6.40
C THR A 568 10.16 -3.52 7.59
N THR A 569 9.67 -2.29 7.38
CA THR A 569 8.89 -1.51 8.36
C THR A 569 7.64 -2.28 8.79
N GLY A 570 6.92 -2.89 7.84
CA GLY A 570 5.76 -3.72 8.17
C GLY A 570 6.10 -4.94 9.02
N ALA A 571 7.21 -5.62 8.72
CA ALA A 571 7.66 -6.79 9.46
C ALA A 571 8.09 -6.46 10.90
N SER A 572 8.83 -5.38 11.10
CA SER A 572 9.28 -4.97 12.44
C SER A 572 8.12 -4.50 13.31
N LEU A 573 7.19 -3.72 12.75
CA LEU A 573 5.96 -3.34 13.44
C LEU A 573 5.08 -4.54 13.78
N ARG A 574 4.96 -5.53 12.88
CA ARG A 574 4.23 -6.78 13.16
C ARG A 574 4.83 -7.55 14.33
N ALA A 575 6.15 -7.57 14.45
CA ALA A 575 6.86 -8.21 15.55
C ALA A 575 6.78 -7.40 16.87
N GLY A 576 6.30 -6.16 16.84
CA GLY A 576 6.19 -5.31 18.03
C GLY A 576 7.55 -4.85 18.58
N VAL A 577 8.58 -4.81 17.74
CA VAL A 577 9.95 -4.44 18.14
C VAL A 577 10.23 -2.96 17.84
N PRO A 578 10.95 -2.24 18.72
CA PRO A 578 11.42 -0.89 18.44
C PRO A 578 12.22 -0.80 17.13
N THR A 579 11.93 0.22 16.32
CA THR A 579 12.50 0.41 14.98
C THR A 579 13.31 1.70 14.87
N ILE A 580 14.55 1.59 14.39
CA ILE A 580 15.41 2.71 14.00
C ILE A 580 15.43 2.76 12.47
N ILE A 581 15.07 3.91 11.89
CA ILE A 581 14.98 4.14 10.44
C ILE A 581 15.99 5.19 10.00
#